data_AF-A0A5K1G9A5-F1
#
_entry.id   AF-A0A5K1G9A5-F1
#
_cell.length_a   1.000
_cell.length_b   1.000
_cell.length_c   1.000
_cell.angle_alpha   90.00
_cell.angle_beta   90.00
_cell.angle_gamma   90.00
#
_symmetry.space_group_name_H-M   'P 1'
#
loop_
_entity.id
_entity.type
_entity.pdbx_description
1 polymer ?
#
loop_
_entity_poly.entity_id
_entity_poly.type
_entity_poly.pdbx_seq_one_letter_code
_entity_poly.pdbx_strand_id
1 'polypeptide(L)' 'GEDPMEYSGKIIECSWNPDQMCWEYMRVRVDKTTPNAWNTYTK' A
#
# COMPACT_ATOMS: atom_id res chain seq x y z
N GLY A 1 -16.03 7.36 2.08
CA GLY A 1 -14.62 6.95 2.05
C GLY A 1 -14.47 5.81 3.00
N GLU A 2 -13.71 4.79 2.64
CA GLU A 2 -13.42 3.65 3.53
C GLU A 2 -12.66 4.13 4.77
N ASP A 3 -12.91 3.49 5.91
CA ASP A 3 -12.29 3.91 7.16
C ASP A 3 -10.83 3.41 7.23
N PRO A 4 -9.83 4.29 7.45
CA PRO A 4 -8.43 3.89 7.50
C PRO A 4 -8.12 2.82 8.55
N MET A 5 -8.94 2.72 9.60
CA MET A 5 -8.78 1.75 10.68
C MET A 5 -9.04 0.32 10.21
N GLU A 6 -9.83 0.12 9.14
CA GLU A 6 -10.07 -1.21 8.56
C GLU A 6 -8.81 -1.82 7.93
N TYR A 7 -7.83 -0.99 7.58
CA TYR A 7 -6.54 -1.40 7.04
C TYR A 7 -5.45 -1.57 8.10
N SER A 8 -5.73 -1.22 9.36
CA SER A 8 -4.77 -1.36 10.45
C SER A 8 -4.31 -2.82 10.60
N GLY A 9 -3.00 -3.03 10.58
CA GLY A 9 -2.37 -4.35 10.69
C GLY A 9 -2.40 -5.21 9.43
N LYS A 10 -2.95 -4.70 8.32
CA LYS A 10 -2.94 -5.39 7.02
C LYS A 10 -1.84 -4.84 6.11
N ILE A 11 -1.34 -5.68 5.22
CA ILE A 11 -0.46 -5.24 4.14
C ILE A 11 -1.34 -4.83 2.96
N ILE A 12 -1.17 -3.60 2.51
CA ILE A 12 -1.86 -3.06 1.33
C ILE A 12 -0.86 -2.84 0.21
N GLU A 13 -1.31 -3.03 -1.01
CA GLU A 13 -0.58 -2.71 -2.22
C GLU A 13 -1.12 -1.39 -2.78
N CYS A 14 -0.22 -0.48 -3.08
CA CYS A 14 -0.53 0.82 -3.65
C CYS A 14 0.37 1.07 -4.88
N SER A 15 -0.07 1.94 -5.77
CA SER A 15 0.72 2.46 -6.88
C SER A 15 0.90 3.97 -6.74
N TRP A 16 2.06 4.50 -7.14
CA TRP A 16 2.29 5.94 -7.13
C TRP A 16 1.59 6.57 -8.35
N ASN A 17 0.70 7.53 -8.11
CA ASN A 17 0.12 8.38 -9.14
C ASN A 17 0.88 9.72 -9.18
N PRO A 18 1.73 9.97 -10.19
CA PRO A 18 2.51 11.19 -10.28
C PRO A 18 1.67 12.43 -10.58
N ASP A 19 0.52 12.28 -11.25
CA ASP A 19 -0.36 13.40 -11.63
C ASP A 19 -1.06 14.01 -10.40
N GLN A 20 -1.47 13.15 -9.47
CA GLN A 20 -2.11 13.55 -8.21
C GLN A 20 -1.11 13.65 -7.05
N MET A 21 0.16 13.31 -7.28
CA MET A 21 1.22 13.25 -6.28
C MET A 21 0.82 12.44 -5.03
N CYS A 22 0.14 11.31 -5.23
CA CYS A 22 -0.41 10.50 -4.16
C CYS A 22 -0.26 8.99 -4.44
N TRP A 23 -0.37 8.19 -3.38
CA TRP A 23 -0.46 6.74 -3.50
C TRP A 23 -1.91 6.33 -3.69
N GLU A 24 -2.19 5.62 -4.78
CA GLU A 24 -3.49 5.02 -5.04
C GLU A 24 -3.52 3.61 -4.47
N TYR A 25 -4.48 3.37 -3.58
CA TYR A 25 -4.77 2.03 -3.08
C TYR A 25 -5.14 1.11 -4.24
N MET A 26 -4.55 -0.09 -4.27
CA MET A 26 -4.92 -1.12 -5.25
C MET A 26 -5.68 -2.27 -4.59
N ARG A 27 -5.11 -2.90 -3.54
CA ARG A 27 -5.70 -4.09 -2.89
C ARG A 27 -5.05 -4.41 -1.55
N VAL A 28 -5.74 -5.19 -0.71
CA VAL A 28 -5.14 -5.87 0.45
C VAL A 28 -4.38 -7.11 0.00
N ARG A 29 -3.14 -7.28 0.45
CA ARG A 29 -2.31 -8.47 0.21
C ARG A 29 -2.41 -9.42 1.40
N VAL A 30 -3.32 -10.38 1.31
CA VAL A 30 -3.46 -11.47 2.30
C VAL A 30 -2.43 -12.59 2.10
N ASP A 31 -1.81 -12.64 0.93
CA ASP A 31 -0.78 -13.61 0.54
C ASP A 31 0.62 -13.25 1.08
N LYS A 32 0.82 -11.99 1.49
CA LYS A 32 2.09 -11.50 2.04
C LYS A 32 1.97 -11.42 3.54
N THR A 33 2.89 -12.06 4.26
CA THR A 33 3.01 -11.95 5.71
C THR A 33 3.96 -10.81 6.14
N THR A 34 4.78 -10.30 5.22
CA THR A 34 5.70 -9.17 5.46
C THR A 34 5.54 -8.07 4.41
N PRO A 35 5.59 -6.77 4.80
CA PRO A 35 5.61 -5.65 3.87
C PRO A 35 6.80 -5.69 2.92
N ASN A 36 6.77 -4.89 1.85
CA ASN A 36 7.91 -4.77 0.94
C ASN A 36 9.16 -4.28 1.69
N ALA A 37 10.32 -4.77 1.28
CA ALA A 37 11.60 -4.29 1.80
C ALA A 37 11.82 -2.82 1.36
N TRP A 38 12.47 -2.03 2.22
CA TRP A 38 12.80 -0.62 1.96
C TRP A 38 13.47 -0.40 0.59
N ASN A 39 14.39 -1.28 0.22
CA ASN A 39 15.13 -1.18 -1.04
C ASN A 39 14.25 -1.32 -2.29
N THR A 40 13.05 -1.91 -2.16
CA THR A 40 12.06 -1.97 -3.25
C THR A 40 11.34 -0.64 -3.43
N TYR A 41 11.19 0.14 -2.36
CA TYR A 41 10.55 1.46 -2.40
C TYR A 41 11.49 2.55 -2.93
N THR A 42 12.77 2.50 -2.57
CA THR A 42 13.76 3.53 -2.96
C THR A 42 14.36 3.35 -4.36
N LYS A 43 13.91 2.36 -5.12
CA LYS A 43 14.47 2.02 -6.43
C LYS A 43 13.84 2.84 -7.55
#